data_AF-A0A7C3B473-F1
#
_entry.id   AF-A0A7C3B473-F1
#
_cell.length_a   1.000
_cell.length_b   1.000
_cell.length_c   1.000
_cell.angle_alpha   90.00
_cell.angle_beta   90.00
_cell.angle_gamma   90.00
#
_symmetry.space_group_name_H-M   'P 1'
#
loop_
_entity.id
_entity.type
_entity.pdbx_description
1 polymer ?
#
loop_
_entity_poly.entity_id
_entity_poly.type
_entity_poly.pdbx_seq_one_letter_code
_entity_poly.pdbx_strand_id
1 'polypeptide(L)' 'MLTYEQAMHSLDYLWLATSTNDENYTIKHLIPHSELVMKRSKLIRIDYPADQGICAFREIGFNPINSLVWMERRL' A
#
# COMPACT_ATOMS: atom_id res chain seq x y z
N MET A 1 5.28 -9.40 -0.03
CA MET A 1 6.19 -8.80 -1.02
C MET A 1 5.78 -7.35 -1.23
N LEU A 2 6.72 -6.40 -1.16
CA LEU A 2 6.48 -4.99 -1.46
C LEU A 2 7.26 -4.64 -2.73
N THR A 3 6.57 -4.13 -3.74
CA THR A 3 7.19 -3.65 -4.97
C THR A 3 7.06 -2.13 -5.02
N TYR A 4 8.14 -1.46 -5.40
CA TYR A 4 8.21 -0.02 -5.49
C TYR A 4 8.44 0.44 -6.92
N GLU A 5 7.63 1.39 -7.37
CA GLU A 5 7.79 2.08 -8.64
C GLU A 5 7.93 3.59 -8.39
N GLN A 6 9.11 4.12 -8.73
CA GLN A 6 9.40 5.54 -8.62
C GLN A 6 8.79 6.30 -9.81
N ALA A 7 7.88 7.24 -9.58
CA ALA A 7 7.39 8.10 -10.66
C ALA A 7 8.27 9.37 -10.82
N MET A 8 8.35 9.87 -12.07
CA MET A 8 9.07 11.11 -12.38
C MET A 8 8.47 12.34 -11.67
N HIS A 9 7.17 12.33 -11.39
CA HIS A 9 6.44 13.50 -10.87
C HIS A 9 5.71 13.16 -9.56
N SER A 10 6.27 13.63 -8.44
CA SER A 10 5.67 13.82 -7.09
C SER A 10 5.01 12.64 -6.34
N LEU A 11 4.69 11.51 -6.98
CA LEU A 11 3.95 10.41 -6.36
C LEU A 11 4.66 9.08 -6.59
N ASP A 12 4.96 8.38 -5.52
CA ASP A 12 5.59 7.06 -5.55
C ASP A 12 4.52 5.97 -5.38
N TYR A 13 4.60 4.92 -6.19
CA TYR A 13 3.62 3.82 -6.17
C TYR A 13 4.21 2.59 -5.49
N LEU A 14 3.43 2.01 -4.58
CA LEU A 14 3.78 0.80 -3.85
C LEU A 14 2.69 -0.25 -4.06
N TRP A 15 3.15 -1.47 -4.31
CA TRP A 15 2.29 -2.64 -4.43
C TRP A 15 2.59 -3.57 -3.28
N LEU A 16 1.58 -3.86 -2.46
CA LEU A 16 1.74 -4.71 -1.29
C LEU A 16 1.00 -6.03 -1.49
N ALA A 17 1.75 -7.13 -1.48
CA ALA A 17 1.21 -8.48 -1.41
C ALA A 17 1.46 -9.06 -0.01
N THR A 18 0.38 -9.41 0.70
CA THR A 18 0.43 -10.06 2.03
C THR A 18 -0.38 -11.35 2.04
N SER A 19 -0.13 -12.21 3.03
CA SER A 19 -1.12 -13.23 3.40
C SER A 19 -2.28 -12.55 4.13
N THR A 20 -3.49 -13.12 4.09
CA THR A 20 -4.63 -12.60 4.87
C THR A 20 -4.41 -12.74 6.38
N ASN A 21 -3.60 -13.72 6.80
CA ASN A 21 -3.33 -14.00 8.21
C ASN A 21 -2.41 -12.96 8.84
N ASP A 22 -1.53 -12.35 8.03
CA ASP A 22 -0.50 -11.42 8.49
C ASP A 22 -0.71 -9.99 7.95
N GLU A 23 -1.87 -9.70 7.36
CA GLU A 23 -2.18 -8.43 6.69
C GLU A 23 -1.89 -7.22 7.60
N ASN A 24 -2.53 -7.15 8.76
CA ASN A 24 -2.40 -6.02 9.67
C ASN A 24 -0.97 -5.88 10.19
N TYR A 25 -0.30 -6.99 10.49
CA TYR A 25 1.07 -6.98 10.96
C TYR A 25 2.01 -6.46 9.87
N THR A 26 1.82 -6.95 8.64
CA THR A 26 2.63 -6.56 7.49
C THR A 26 2.46 -5.07 7.19
N ILE A 27 1.23 -4.56 7.14
CA ILE A 27 0.93 -3.15 6.90
C ILE A 27 1.62 -2.28 7.97
N LYS A 28 1.44 -2.60 9.25
CA LYS A 28 1.95 -1.77 10.37
C LYS A 28 3.47 -1.76 10.51
N HIS A 29 4.18 -2.78 10.02
CA HIS A 29 5.63 -2.90 10.23
C HIS A 29 6.44 -2.75 8.95
N LEU A 30 5.99 -3.33 7.83
CA LEU A 30 6.74 -3.31 6.58
C LEU A 30 6.70 -1.94 5.91
N ILE A 31 5.54 -1.28 5.92
CA ILE A 31 5.36 0.02 5.25
C ILE A 31 6.22 1.10 5.92
N PRO A 32 6.12 1.35 7.25
CA PRO A 32 6.95 2.39 7.87
C PRO A 32 8.45 2.11 7.72
N HIS A 33 8.85 0.84 7.76
CA HIS A 33 10.23 0.47 7.53
C HIS A 33 10.69 0.80 6.10
N SER A 34 9.85 0.53 5.09
CA SER A 34 10.15 0.88 3.70
C SER A 34 10.26 2.38 3.48
N GLU A 35 9.40 3.19 4.10
CA GLU A 35 9.44 4.66 4.01
C GLU A 35 10.76 5.24 4.52
N LEU A 36 11.30 4.70 5.62
CA LEU A 36 12.61 5.08 6.16
C LEU A 36 13.75 4.85 5.15
N VAL A 37 13.66 3.76 4.36
CA VAL A 37 14.68 3.38 3.38
C VAL A 37 14.56 4.19 2.09
N MET A 38 13.34 4.54 1.69
CA MET A 38 13.06 5.23 0.42
C MET A 38 13.53 6.70 0.39
N LYS A 39 13.97 7.27 1.54
CA LYS A 39 14.60 8.59 1.68
C LYS A 39 13.89 9.69 0.87
N ARG A 40 12.58 9.96 1.05
CA ARG A 40 11.93 11.09 0.35
C ARG A 40 10.60 11.61 0.93
N SER A 41 10.37 12.90 0.66
CA SER A 41 9.27 13.79 1.07
C SER A 41 8.09 13.82 0.10
N LYS A 42 7.84 12.73 -0.63
CA LYS A 42 6.82 12.67 -1.68
C LYS A 42 5.60 11.89 -1.20
N LEU A 43 4.45 12.15 -1.82
CA LEU A 43 3.24 11.39 -1.54
C LEU A 43 3.46 9.93 -1.95
N ILE A 44 2.94 9.01 -1.16
CA ILE A 44 2.98 7.57 -1.43
C ILE A 44 1.55 7.09 -1.69
N ARG A 45 1.38 6.30 -2.75
CA ARG A 45 0.13 5.58 -3.04
C ARG A 45 0.37 4.10 -2.92
N ILE A 46 -0.52 3.40 -2.21
CA ILE A 46 -0.50 1.95 -2.10
C ILE A 46 -1.75 1.41 -2.78
N ASP A 47 -1.56 0.58 -3.79
CA ASP A 47 -2.65 -0.16 -4.41
C ASP A 47 -2.92 -1.43 -3.59
N TYR A 48 -4.15 -1.55 -3.09
CA TYR A 48 -4.56 -2.61 -2.17
C TYR A 48 -6.01 -3.05 -2.44
N PRO A 49 -6.38 -4.31 -2.16
CA PRO A 49 -7.77 -4.76 -2.27
C PRO A 49 -8.74 -3.85 -1.49
N ALA A 50 -9.88 -3.54 -2.11
CA ALA A 50 -10.91 -2.72 -1.49
C ALA A 50 -11.40 -3.37 -0.17
N ASP A 51 -11.70 -2.53 0.82
CA ASP A 51 -12.20 -2.91 2.14
C ASP A 51 -11.27 -3.78 3.01
N GLN A 52 -10.05 -4.05 2.56
CA GLN A 52 -9.03 -4.79 3.33
C GLN A 52 -7.98 -3.86 3.93
N GLY A 53 -7.42 -4.24 5.09
CA GLY A 53 -6.35 -3.49 5.77
C GLY A 53 -6.67 -2.06 6.20
N ILE A 54 -7.90 -1.54 6.00
CA ILE A 54 -8.24 -0.12 6.15
C ILE A 54 -7.84 0.42 7.52
N CYS A 55 -8.14 -0.30 8.59
CA CYS A 55 -7.79 0.12 9.95
C CYS A 55 -6.26 0.19 10.12
N ALA A 56 -5.54 -0.82 9.65
CA ALA A 56 -4.08 -0.84 9.75
C ALA A 56 -3.44 0.30 8.95
N PHE A 57 -3.93 0.60 7.73
CA PHE A 57 -3.46 1.74 6.94
C PHE A 57 -3.75 3.09 7.62
N ARG A 58 -4.95 3.27 8.18
CA ARG A 58 -5.31 4.49 8.91
C ARG A 58 -4.43 4.70 10.15
N GLU A 59 -4.12 3.64 10.87
CA GLU A 59 -3.25 3.71 12.05
C GLU A 59 -1.83 4.19 11.71
N ILE A 60 -1.35 3.94 10.48
CA ILE A 60 -0.05 4.43 10.00
C ILE A 60 -0.17 5.70 9.13
N GLY A 61 -1.32 6.38 9.15
CA GLY A 61 -1.49 7.71 8.56
C GLY A 61 -1.96 7.73 7.10
N PHE A 62 -2.32 6.59 6.51
CA PHE A 62 -2.86 6.54 5.15
C PHE A 62 -4.37 6.85 5.14
N ASN A 63 -4.81 7.52 4.07
CA ASN A 63 -6.23 7.78 3.82
C ASN A 63 -6.68 6.99 2.59
N PRO A 64 -7.86 6.32 2.63
CA PRO A 64 -8.36 5.57 1.49
C PRO A 64 -8.70 6.52 0.33
N ILE A 65 -8.19 6.19 -0.85
CA ILE A 65 -8.55 6.84 -2.11
C ILE A 65 -9.31 5.80 -2.93
N ASN A 66 -10.65 5.81 -2.84
CA ASN A 66 -11.54 4.85 -3.51
C ASN A 66 -11.41 4.96 -5.04
N SER A 67 -10.42 4.29 -5.62
CA SER A 67 -10.03 4.52 -7.02
C SER A 67 -9.81 3.25 -7.84
N LEU A 68 -9.78 2.07 -7.22
CA LEU A 68 -9.56 0.81 -7.92
C LEU A 68 -10.64 -0.22 -7.60
N VAL A 69 -11.33 -0.66 -8.65
CA VAL A 69 -12.18 -1.87 -8.66
C VAL A 69 -11.44 -2.91 -9.49
N TRP A 70 -10.88 -3.92 -8.82
CA TRP A 70 -10.27 -5.06 -9.50
C TRP A 70 -11.39 -5.99 -10.01
N MET A 71 -11.39 -6.31 -11.29
CA MET A 71 -12.39 -7.20 -11.91
C MET A 71 -11.69 -8.43 -12.48
N GLU A 72 -12.22 -9.62 -12.21
CA GLU A 72 -11.82 -10.86 -12.86
C GLU A 72 -13.03 -11.56 -13.49
N ARG A 73 -12.81 -12.28 -14.59
CA ARG A 73 -13.78 -13.19 -15.18
C ARG A 73 -13.19 -14.60 -15.10
N ARG A 74 -13.87 -15.50 -14.39
CA ARG A 74 -13.61 -16.94 -14.50
C ARG A 74 -14.24 -17.45 -15.80
N LEU A 75 -13.43 -18.10 -16.63
CA LEU A 75 -13.88 -18.85 -17.80
C LEU A 75 -14.31 -20.26 -17.38
#